data_AF-A0A0S7B9R2-F1
#
_entry.id   AF-A0A0S7B9R2-F1
#
_cell.length_a   1.000
_cell.length_b   1.000
_cell.length_c   1.000
_cell.angle_alpha   90.00
_cell.angle_beta   90.00
_cell.angle_gamma   90.00
#
_symmetry.space_group_name_H-M   'P 1'
#
loop_
_entity.id
_entity.type
_entity.pdbx_description
1 polymer ?
#
loop_
_entity_poly.entity_id
_entity_poly.type
_entity_poly.pdbx_seq_one_letter_code
_entity_poly.pdbx_strand_id
1 'polypeptide(L)'
;MSKKGFVILSLLCVVSLLTACNLPGQAKPTQDLFPTPNLTLTALFAPGGIPPTVTPPALVTATSGSVVVATTTPPAATATQAASATPTKVPPSATAVTRPGPAIKAAYLATAPKIDGDWGEWKTDAYPARFVVFGAGNWKNSDDLEGSFRVGWDNTYLYVAVKVLDDTYVQNATGAEIYKGDSIELLFDSDLWGDFAVRSLSNDDYQIGISAGKDKIGGATSAYLWYPSGKAGNLSDVKIAAVSSTGVYRVEFAIPWKTLGVTPASGGQFGFGLSISDDDKAGSKEQQSMVSNLEDRNFLDPGTWGTLTLTK
;
A
#
# COMPACT_ATOMS: atom_id res chain seq x y z
N MET A 1 9.13 -61.77 21.24
CA MET A 1 7.65 -61.63 21.23
C MET A 1 7.06 -62.75 20.40
N SER A 2 6.11 -63.53 20.94
CA SER A 2 5.59 -64.72 20.24
C SER A 2 4.70 -64.32 19.06
N LYS A 3 4.66 -65.13 18.00
CA LYS A 3 3.83 -64.90 16.80
C LYS A 3 2.34 -64.62 17.12
N LYS A 4 1.85 -65.05 18.29
CA LYS A 4 0.48 -64.76 18.77
C LYS A 4 0.29 -63.30 19.21
N GLY A 5 1.34 -62.65 19.73
CA GLY A 5 1.28 -61.23 20.13
C GLY A 5 1.23 -60.26 18.95
N PHE A 6 1.83 -60.61 17.81
CA PHE A 6 1.81 -59.78 16.61
C PHE A 6 0.43 -59.78 15.94
N VAL A 7 -0.27 -60.92 15.95
CA VAL A 7 -1.61 -61.04 15.36
C VAL A 7 -2.66 -60.28 16.19
N ILE A 8 -2.56 -60.31 17.52
CA ILE A 8 -3.49 -59.57 18.40
C ILE A 8 -3.28 -58.06 18.29
N LEU A 9 -2.03 -57.61 18.16
CA LEU A 9 -1.71 -56.18 18.01
C LEU A 9 -2.12 -55.63 16.62
N SER A 10 -1.95 -56.42 15.55
CA SER A 10 -2.44 -56.05 14.22
C SER A 10 -3.97 -56.04 14.12
N LEU A 11 -4.67 -56.93 14.84
CA LEU A 11 -6.14 -56.92 14.85
C LEU A 11 -6.72 -55.73 15.63
N LEU A 12 -6.04 -55.28 16.70
CA LEU A 12 -6.43 -54.07 17.44
C LEU A 12 -6.24 -52.78 16.62
N CYS A 13 -5.14 -52.66 15.85
CA CYS A 13 -4.90 -51.48 15.01
C CYS A 13 -5.90 -51.34 13.85
N VAL A 14 -6.37 -52.45 13.27
CA VAL A 14 -7.37 -52.42 12.18
C VAL A 14 -8.77 -52.04 12.69
N VAL A 15 -9.12 -52.43 13.93
CA VAL A 15 -10.40 -52.04 14.54
C VAL A 15 -10.39 -50.55 14.96
N SER A 16 -9.25 -49.99 15.36
CA SER A 16 -9.13 -48.54 15.67
C SER A 16 -9.15 -47.64 14.42
N LEU A 17 -8.85 -48.18 13.23
CA LEU A 17 -8.92 -47.44 11.96
C LEU A 17 -10.34 -47.43 11.35
N LEU A 18 -11.27 -48.25 11.86
CA LEU A 18 -12.64 -48.35 11.34
C LEU A 18 -13.69 -47.62 12.21
N THR A 19 -13.30 -46.99 13.31
CA THR A 19 -14.22 -46.27 14.21
C THR A 19 -14.00 -44.75 14.25
N ALA A 20 -13.10 -44.20 13.42
CA ALA A 20 -12.77 -42.78 13.43
C ALA A 20 -13.76 -41.88 12.64
N CYS A 21 -14.86 -42.41 12.10
CA CYS A 21 -15.85 -41.59 11.40
C CYS A 21 -17.27 -42.02 11.74
N ASN A 22 -18.08 -41.03 12.13
CA ASN A 22 -19.51 -41.05 12.46
C ASN A 22 -19.88 -41.29 13.93
N LEU A 23 -19.63 -40.26 14.76
CA LEU A 23 -20.46 -40.00 15.94
C LEU A 23 -21.73 -39.26 15.48
N PRO A 24 -22.94 -39.85 15.61
CA PRO A 24 -24.18 -39.12 15.39
C PRO A 24 -24.46 -38.26 16.63
N GLY A 25 -24.49 -36.93 16.48
CA GLY A 25 -24.91 -36.01 17.55
C GLY A 25 -24.09 -34.72 17.75
N GLN A 26 -23.06 -34.47 16.94
CA GLN A 26 -22.38 -33.16 16.92
C GLN A 26 -23.13 -32.21 16.00
N ALA A 27 -23.55 -31.04 16.52
CA ALA A 27 -24.13 -29.98 15.72
C ALA A 27 -23.13 -29.54 14.64
N LYS A 28 -23.56 -29.57 13.38
CA LYS A 28 -22.80 -29.04 12.24
C LYS A 28 -22.42 -27.59 12.56
N PRO A 29 -21.14 -27.19 12.47
CA PRO A 29 -20.79 -25.78 12.59
C PRO A 29 -21.56 -25.03 11.50
N THR A 30 -22.40 -24.08 11.93
CA THR A 30 -23.07 -23.14 11.04
C THR A 30 -22.01 -22.49 10.17
N GLN A 31 -22.09 -22.68 8.86
CA GLN A 31 -21.32 -21.86 7.93
C GLN A 31 -21.90 -20.47 8.02
N ASP A 32 -21.23 -19.58 8.74
CA ASP A 32 -21.43 -18.15 8.58
C ASP A 32 -21.00 -17.80 7.15
N LEU A 33 -21.99 -17.67 6.27
CA LEU A 33 -21.83 -17.07 4.96
C LEU A 33 -21.53 -15.59 5.16
N PHE A 34 -20.26 -15.26 5.40
CA PHE A 34 -19.75 -13.96 5.03
C PHE A 34 -19.52 -13.97 3.52
N PRO A 35 -20.22 -13.15 2.72
CA PRO A 35 -19.86 -12.99 1.33
C PRO A 35 -18.49 -12.30 1.26
N THR A 36 -17.43 -13.06 0.98
CA THR A 36 -16.16 -12.50 0.51
C THR A 36 -16.42 -11.73 -0.80
N PRO A 37 -16.08 -10.45 -0.91
CA PRO A 37 -16.31 -9.68 -2.12
C PRO A 37 -15.33 -10.15 -3.20
N ASN A 38 -15.74 -11.13 -3.99
CA ASN A 38 -15.06 -11.51 -5.22
C ASN A 38 -15.47 -10.51 -6.32
N LEU A 39 -14.96 -9.29 -6.24
CA LEU A 39 -15.15 -8.26 -7.27
C LEU A 39 -13.80 -7.90 -7.87
N THR A 40 -13.27 -8.80 -8.69
CA THR A 40 -12.20 -8.49 -9.63
C THR A 40 -12.69 -8.72 -11.07
N LEU A 41 -12.53 -7.66 -11.88
CA LEU A 41 -12.45 -7.63 -13.35
C LEU A 41 -13.69 -7.66 -14.29
N THR A 42 -14.94 -7.82 -13.85
CA THR A 42 -16.06 -7.84 -14.83
C THR A 42 -16.83 -6.50 -14.98
N ALA A 43 -16.58 -5.50 -14.14
CA ALA A 43 -17.31 -4.22 -14.19
C ALA A 43 -16.68 -3.14 -15.11
N LEU A 44 -15.47 -3.36 -15.64
CA LEU A 44 -14.73 -2.34 -16.40
C LEU A 44 -15.04 -2.31 -17.92
N PHE A 45 -15.92 -3.20 -18.42
CA PHE A 45 -16.28 -3.29 -19.84
C PHE A 45 -17.76 -3.02 -20.14
N ALA A 46 -18.51 -2.38 -19.24
CA ALA A 46 -19.88 -1.94 -19.54
C ALA A 46 -19.85 -0.64 -20.39
N PRO A 47 -20.40 -0.63 -21.61
CA PRO A 47 -20.44 0.56 -22.43
C PRO A 47 -21.68 1.41 -22.09
N GLY A 48 -21.48 2.69 -21.77
CA GLY A 48 -22.48 3.73 -22.00
C GLY A 48 -22.88 4.57 -20.79
N GLY A 49 -22.68 5.88 -20.92
CA GLY A 49 -23.32 6.90 -20.08
C GLY A 49 -22.42 8.10 -19.81
N ILE A 50 -22.27 8.99 -20.78
CA ILE A 50 -21.64 10.31 -20.58
C ILE A 50 -22.66 11.20 -19.86
N PRO A 51 -22.40 11.73 -18.65
CA PRO A 51 -23.27 12.74 -18.07
C PRO A 51 -22.99 14.13 -18.68
N PRO A 52 -24.03 14.97 -18.87
CA PRO A 52 -23.94 16.25 -19.58
C PRO A 52 -23.20 17.36 -18.83
N THR A 53 -22.55 18.19 -19.64
CA THR A 53 -21.86 19.46 -19.37
C THR A 53 -22.55 20.37 -18.36
N VAL A 54 -21.78 20.83 -17.36
CA VAL A 54 -22.17 21.92 -16.45
C VAL A 54 -21.89 23.29 -17.10
N THR A 55 -22.96 24.06 -17.30
CA THR A 55 -22.92 25.46 -17.76
C THR A 55 -22.52 26.38 -16.60
N PRO A 56 -21.53 27.28 -16.74
CA PRO A 56 -21.19 28.24 -15.69
C PRO A 56 -22.26 29.35 -15.55
N PRO A 57 -22.53 29.86 -14.32
CA PRO A 57 -23.52 30.90 -14.09
C PRO A 57 -23.06 32.29 -14.56
N ALA A 58 -24.07 33.13 -14.82
CA ALA A 58 -23.98 34.45 -15.43
C ALA A 58 -23.22 35.50 -14.60
N LEU A 59 -22.52 36.37 -15.33
CA LEU A 59 -21.81 37.56 -14.87
C LEU A 59 -22.78 38.59 -14.27
N VAL A 60 -22.55 39.03 -13.03
CA VAL A 60 -23.29 40.12 -12.38
C VAL A 60 -22.70 41.46 -12.79
N THR A 61 -23.52 42.29 -13.45
CA THR A 61 -23.19 43.67 -13.82
C THR A 61 -23.32 44.58 -12.60
N ALA A 62 -22.24 45.26 -12.20
CA ALA A 62 -22.27 46.27 -11.16
C ALA A 62 -22.82 47.60 -11.71
N THR A 63 -23.99 48.01 -11.21
CA THR A 63 -24.58 49.33 -11.44
C THR A 63 -23.79 50.39 -10.66
N SER A 64 -23.25 51.38 -11.38
CA SER A 64 -22.60 52.56 -10.79
C SER A 64 -23.63 53.45 -10.10
N GLY A 65 -23.57 53.52 -8.77
CA GLY A 65 -24.33 54.46 -7.94
C GLY A 65 -23.49 55.69 -7.60
N SER A 66 -24.09 56.87 -7.78
CA SER A 66 -23.49 58.19 -7.62
C SER A 66 -22.98 58.46 -6.19
N VAL A 67 -21.76 59.00 -6.10
CA VAL A 67 -21.16 59.50 -4.86
C VAL A 67 -21.80 60.83 -4.48
N VAL A 68 -22.46 60.89 -3.33
CA VAL A 68 -22.86 62.15 -2.69
C VAL A 68 -21.72 62.57 -1.76
N VAL A 69 -21.00 63.63 -2.12
CA VAL A 69 -19.99 64.26 -1.27
C VAL A 69 -20.70 65.20 -0.29
N ALA A 70 -20.77 64.80 0.98
CA ALA A 70 -21.17 65.69 2.07
C ALA A 70 -19.91 66.29 2.72
N THR A 71 -19.71 67.59 2.55
CA THR A 71 -18.70 68.36 3.29
C THR A 71 -19.24 68.71 4.68
N THR A 72 -18.81 67.98 5.70
CA THR A 72 -18.99 68.36 7.10
C THR A 72 -17.64 68.64 7.75
N THR A 73 -17.56 69.75 8.45
CA THR A 73 -16.40 70.25 9.20
C THR A 73 -15.98 69.26 10.31
N PRO A 74 -14.67 68.96 10.48
CA PRO A 74 -14.21 68.08 11.55
C PRO A 74 -14.44 68.69 12.94
N PRO A 75 -15.06 67.98 13.89
CA PRO A 75 -15.06 68.38 15.29
C PRO A 75 -13.66 68.15 15.91
N ALA A 76 -13.31 69.00 16.88
CA ALA A 76 -12.04 68.97 17.60
C ALA A 76 -11.79 67.60 18.26
N ALA A 77 -10.56 67.09 18.13
CA ALA A 77 -10.14 65.82 18.69
C ALA A 77 -10.10 65.87 20.23
N THR A 78 -11.08 65.25 20.88
CA THR A 78 -11.01 64.91 22.30
C THR A 78 -10.16 63.65 22.45
N ALA A 79 -9.15 63.68 23.31
CA ALA A 79 -8.28 62.52 23.59
C ALA A 79 -9.11 61.35 24.15
N THR A 80 -9.36 60.34 23.31
CA THR A 80 -9.93 59.06 23.73
C THR A 80 -8.83 58.23 24.40
N GLN A 81 -9.07 57.75 25.62
CA GLN A 81 -8.17 56.79 26.26
C GLN A 81 -8.06 55.53 25.40
N ALA A 82 -6.82 55.08 25.15
CA ALA A 82 -6.54 53.86 24.42
C ALA A 82 -7.25 52.67 25.11
N ALA A 83 -8.08 51.94 24.35
CA ALA A 83 -8.67 50.72 24.84
C ALA A 83 -7.56 49.71 25.17
N SER A 84 -7.58 49.20 26.40
CA SER A 84 -6.68 48.12 26.82
C SER A 84 -6.92 46.89 25.94
N ALA A 85 -5.86 46.34 25.36
CA ALA A 85 -5.95 45.16 24.51
C ALA A 85 -6.43 43.96 25.35
N THR A 86 -7.67 43.54 25.13
CA THR A 86 -8.14 42.24 25.63
C THR A 86 -7.25 41.15 25.04
N PRO A 87 -6.64 40.26 25.83
CA PRO A 87 -5.82 39.19 25.29
C PRO A 87 -6.68 38.30 24.40
N THR A 88 -6.45 38.37 23.08
CA THR A 88 -7.05 37.45 22.13
C THR A 88 -6.54 36.06 22.45
N LYS A 89 -7.42 35.17 22.91
CA LYS A 89 -7.11 33.75 23.09
C LYS A 89 -6.58 33.24 21.76
N VAL A 90 -5.32 32.79 21.76
CA VAL A 90 -4.69 32.15 20.60
C VAL A 90 -5.65 31.07 20.09
N PRO A 91 -6.05 31.08 18.80
CA PRO A 91 -6.87 30.01 18.24
C PRO A 91 -6.19 28.67 18.53
N PRO A 92 -6.93 27.61 18.91
CA PRO A 92 -6.33 26.30 19.05
C PRO A 92 -5.58 25.97 17.75
N SER A 93 -4.31 25.58 17.88
CA SER A 93 -3.51 25.13 16.74
C SER A 93 -4.30 24.05 16.00
N ALA A 94 -4.52 24.23 14.70
CA ALA A 94 -5.22 23.23 13.91
C ALA A 94 -4.52 21.88 14.08
N THR A 95 -5.26 20.86 14.50
CA THR A 95 -4.74 19.49 14.55
C THR A 95 -4.34 19.10 13.12
N ALA A 96 -3.09 18.68 12.93
CA ALA A 96 -2.66 18.18 11.63
C ALA A 96 -3.56 17.02 11.22
N VAL A 97 -4.18 17.12 10.04
CA VAL A 97 -4.96 16.02 9.47
C VAL A 97 -3.98 14.98 8.98
N THR A 98 -4.18 13.71 9.35
CA THR A 98 -3.31 12.59 8.93
C THR A 98 -4.15 11.48 8.33
N ARG A 99 -3.58 10.71 7.41
CA ARG A 99 -4.16 9.43 6.99
C ARG A 99 -4.18 8.44 8.18
N PRO A 100 -5.10 7.45 8.19
CA PRO A 100 -5.15 6.43 9.24
C PRO A 100 -4.00 5.42 9.16
N GLY A 101 -3.40 5.21 7.98
CA GLY A 101 -2.26 4.34 7.83
C GLY A 101 -0.97 4.88 8.47
N PRO A 102 0.11 4.08 8.51
CA PRO A 102 1.36 4.47 9.17
C PRO A 102 2.02 5.70 8.55
N ALA A 103 2.65 6.52 9.38
CA ALA A 103 3.54 7.60 8.95
C ALA A 103 4.97 7.07 8.73
N ILE A 104 5.48 7.21 7.51
CA ILE A 104 6.76 6.69 7.04
C ILE A 104 7.64 7.88 6.66
N LYS A 105 8.92 7.84 7.01
CA LYS A 105 9.91 8.84 6.62
C LYS A 105 10.86 8.21 5.61
N ALA A 106 10.97 8.83 4.43
CA ALA A 106 12.04 8.55 3.49
C ALA A 106 13.15 9.58 3.69
N ALA A 107 14.32 9.15 4.16
CA ALA A 107 15.46 10.05 4.32
C ALA A 107 16.15 10.32 2.98
N TYR A 108 16.66 11.53 2.81
CA TYR A 108 17.47 11.92 1.66
C TYR A 108 18.81 11.19 1.68
N LEU A 109 19.14 10.53 0.58
CA LEU A 109 20.36 9.75 0.41
C LEU A 109 21.36 10.57 -0.42
N ALA A 110 22.33 11.20 0.24
CA ALA A 110 23.39 11.95 -0.42
C ALA A 110 24.31 11.06 -1.28
N THR A 111 24.36 9.76 -0.98
CA THR A 111 24.97 8.73 -1.81
C THR A 111 23.88 7.72 -2.14
N ALA A 112 23.62 7.52 -3.42
CA ALA A 112 22.63 6.54 -3.87
C ALA A 112 23.03 5.13 -3.42
N PRO A 113 22.09 4.33 -2.90
CA PRO A 113 22.35 2.94 -2.56
C PRO A 113 22.66 2.16 -3.85
N LYS A 114 23.54 1.18 -3.73
CA LYS A 114 23.81 0.23 -4.80
C LYS A 114 22.69 -0.79 -4.78
N ILE A 115 21.92 -0.85 -5.86
CA ILE A 115 20.84 -1.84 -6.01
C ILE A 115 21.47 -3.22 -6.27
N ASP A 116 21.76 -3.94 -5.20
CA ASP A 116 22.38 -5.27 -5.23
C ASP A 116 21.79 -6.26 -4.22
N GLY A 117 20.79 -5.84 -3.44
CA GLY A 117 20.09 -6.65 -2.45
C GLY A 117 20.75 -6.63 -1.06
N ASP A 118 21.83 -5.87 -0.86
CA ASP A 118 22.50 -5.75 0.43
C ASP A 118 21.93 -4.62 1.31
N TRP A 119 21.25 -5.04 2.37
CA TRP A 119 20.71 -4.13 3.38
C TRP A 119 21.78 -3.42 4.24
N GLY A 120 23.05 -3.81 4.20
CA GLY A 120 24.10 -3.30 5.09
C GLY A 120 24.33 -1.79 5.03
N GLU A 121 24.13 -1.18 3.85
CA GLU A 121 24.31 0.25 3.64
C GLU A 121 23.12 1.11 4.11
N TRP A 122 21.94 0.51 4.30
CA TRP A 122 20.74 1.25 4.68
C TRP A 122 20.75 1.70 6.14
N LYS A 123 20.67 3.02 6.36
CA LYS A 123 20.61 3.64 7.70
C LYS A 123 19.25 4.30 8.01
N THR A 124 18.31 4.26 7.07
CA THR A 124 16.95 4.81 7.25
C THR A 124 16.15 3.97 8.25
N ASP A 125 15.00 4.47 8.71
CA ASP A 125 14.12 3.68 9.57
C ASP A 125 13.63 2.40 8.85
N ALA A 126 13.38 1.34 9.64
CA ALA A 126 12.75 0.11 9.17
C ALA A 126 11.30 0.05 9.62
N TYR A 127 10.41 -0.32 8.71
CA TYR A 127 8.97 -0.37 8.90
C TYR A 127 8.47 -1.80 8.69
N PRO A 128 7.54 -2.29 9.53
CA PRO A 128 7.00 -3.63 9.37
C PRO A 128 5.95 -3.70 8.25
N ALA A 129 5.87 -4.85 7.58
CA ALA A 129 4.78 -5.25 6.70
C ALA A 129 4.34 -6.65 7.12
N ARG A 130 3.42 -6.71 8.09
CA ARG A 130 3.08 -7.95 8.83
C ARG A 130 1.59 -8.19 8.99
N PHE A 131 0.74 -7.23 8.63
CA PHE A 131 -0.70 -7.41 8.73
C PHE A 131 -1.15 -8.31 7.60
N VAL A 132 -1.75 -9.45 7.91
CA VAL A 132 -2.29 -10.36 6.92
C VAL A 132 -3.57 -9.76 6.35
N VAL A 133 -3.53 -9.37 5.07
CA VAL A 133 -4.60 -8.62 4.40
C VAL A 133 -5.28 -9.42 3.28
N PHE A 134 -4.75 -10.60 2.96
CA PHE A 134 -5.37 -11.55 2.06
C PHE A 134 -4.98 -12.97 2.46
N GLY A 135 -5.88 -13.94 2.25
CA GLY A 135 -5.52 -15.36 2.38
C GLY A 135 -5.17 -15.81 3.80
N ALA A 136 -5.78 -15.22 4.84
CA ALA A 136 -5.47 -15.56 6.24
C ALA A 136 -5.66 -17.04 6.60
N GLY A 137 -6.44 -17.80 5.82
CA GLY A 137 -6.56 -19.27 5.98
C GLY A 137 -5.41 -20.07 5.38
N ASN A 138 -4.61 -19.47 4.51
CA ASN A 138 -3.39 -20.05 3.93
C ASN A 138 -2.15 -19.63 4.70
N TRP A 139 -2.16 -18.40 5.26
CA TRP A 139 -1.06 -17.90 6.10
C TRP A 139 -0.94 -18.70 7.40
N LYS A 140 0.23 -19.31 7.65
CA LYS A 140 0.45 -20.20 8.80
C LYS A 140 0.96 -19.45 10.04
N ASN A 141 2.03 -18.65 9.89
CA ASN A 141 2.68 -17.86 10.95
C ASN A 141 3.74 -16.91 10.33
N SER A 142 4.54 -16.21 11.15
CA SER A 142 5.56 -15.28 10.65
C SER A 142 6.66 -15.92 9.80
N ASP A 143 6.95 -17.21 10.00
CA ASP A 143 7.94 -17.95 9.20
C ASP A 143 7.42 -18.30 7.81
N ASP A 144 6.09 -18.30 7.65
CA ASP A 144 5.38 -18.50 6.37
C ASP A 144 5.50 -17.25 5.50
N LEU A 145 5.11 -16.09 6.05
CA LEU A 145 5.28 -14.80 5.39
C LEU A 145 5.32 -13.66 6.39
N GLU A 146 6.43 -12.94 6.44
CA GLU A 146 6.53 -11.65 7.14
C GLU A 146 7.51 -10.71 6.42
N GLY A 147 7.15 -9.42 6.35
CA GLY A 147 7.93 -8.40 5.68
C GLY A 147 8.44 -7.30 6.59
N SER A 148 9.54 -6.69 6.17
CA SER A 148 9.91 -5.34 6.59
C SER A 148 10.54 -4.58 5.43
N PHE A 149 10.47 -3.26 5.48
CA PHE A 149 11.00 -2.42 4.43
C PHE A 149 11.67 -1.15 4.97
N ARG A 150 12.50 -0.56 4.13
CA ARG A 150 13.18 0.72 4.32
C ARG A 150 12.92 1.57 3.09
N VAL A 151 12.80 2.88 3.30
CA VAL A 151 12.57 3.84 2.22
C VAL A 151 13.58 4.97 2.32
N GLY A 152 14.13 5.37 1.18
CA GLY A 152 14.98 6.53 1.04
C GLY A 152 14.75 7.19 -0.31
N TRP A 153 15.30 8.37 -0.52
CA TRP A 153 15.14 9.07 -1.78
C TRP A 153 16.36 9.91 -2.13
N ASP A 154 16.55 10.16 -3.42
CA ASP A 154 17.39 11.24 -3.91
C ASP A 154 16.61 12.05 -4.97
N ASN A 155 17.29 12.94 -5.67
CA ASN A 155 16.64 13.77 -6.69
C ASN A 155 16.18 12.99 -7.94
N THR A 156 16.55 11.70 -8.06
CA THR A 156 16.31 10.87 -9.24
C THR A 156 15.34 9.73 -8.97
N TYR A 157 15.45 9.08 -7.81
CA TYR A 157 14.72 7.87 -7.46
C TYR A 157 14.09 7.94 -6.07
N LEU A 158 12.94 7.28 -5.96
CA LEU A 158 12.48 6.68 -4.72
C LEU A 158 13.13 5.30 -4.59
N TYR A 159 13.80 5.06 -3.48
CA TYR A 159 14.46 3.78 -3.18
C TYR A 159 13.67 3.02 -2.13
N VAL A 160 13.47 1.73 -2.37
CA VAL A 160 12.84 0.83 -1.40
C VAL A 160 13.69 -0.43 -1.28
N ALA A 161 13.98 -0.81 -0.04
CA ALA A 161 14.59 -2.10 0.28
C ALA A 161 13.59 -2.91 1.10
N VAL A 162 13.30 -4.13 0.65
CA VAL A 162 12.36 -5.06 1.27
C VAL A 162 13.11 -6.31 1.71
N LYS A 163 12.78 -6.79 2.90
CA LYS A 163 13.27 -8.05 3.45
C LYS A 163 12.05 -8.88 3.78
N VAL A 164 12.05 -10.11 3.27
CA VAL A 164 10.93 -11.03 3.38
C VAL A 164 11.44 -12.31 4.01
N LEU A 165 10.76 -12.72 5.08
CA LEU A 165 10.79 -14.08 5.61
C LEU A 165 9.68 -14.84 4.88
N ASP A 166 10.05 -15.94 4.25
CA ASP A 166 9.21 -16.73 3.35
C ASP A 166 9.73 -18.17 3.35
N ASP A 167 8.81 -19.14 3.55
CA ASP A 167 9.16 -20.55 3.63
C ASP A 167 9.47 -21.16 2.24
N THR A 168 8.81 -20.66 1.17
CA THR A 168 8.86 -21.23 -0.17
C THR A 168 8.67 -20.18 -1.26
N TYR A 169 9.78 -19.72 -1.85
CA TYR A 169 9.71 -18.81 -3.01
C TYR A 169 9.24 -19.49 -4.31
N VAL A 170 8.06 -19.12 -4.82
CA VAL A 170 7.50 -19.44 -6.13
C VAL A 170 7.07 -18.17 -6.89
N GLN A 171 7.80 -17.86 -7.97
CA GLN A 171 7.41 -16.82 -8.90
C GLN A 171 7.46 -17.29 -10.36
N ASN A 172 6.36 -17.89 -10.81
CA ASN A 172 6.18 -18.37 -12.19
C ASN A 172 5.43 -17.37 -13.08
N ALA A 173 4.86 -16.31 -12.51
CA ALA A 173 4.08 -15.31 -13.20
C ALA A 173 4.95 -14.13 -13.66
N THR A 174 4.42 -13.37 -14.63
CA THR A 174 5.14 -12.27 -15.31
C THR A 174 4.13 -11.21 -15.77
N GLY A 175 4.59 -9.99 -16.01
CA GLY A 175 3.75 -8.90 -16.51
C GLY A 175 2.60 -8.57 -15.56
N ALA A 176 1.39 -8.43 -16.08
CA ALA A 176 0.21 -8.12 -15.28
C ALA A 176 -0.12 -9.18 -14.21
N GLU A 177 0.41 -10.39 -14.33
CA GLU A 177 0.07 -11.52 -13.46
C GLU A 177 1.06 -11.72 -12.31
N ILE A 178 2.11 -10.89 -12.16
CA ILE A 178 3.15 -11.11 -11.14
C ILE A 178 2.60 -11.23 -9.71
N TYR A 179 1.42 -10.66 -9.44
CA TYR A 179 0.74 -10.77 -8.15
C TYR A 179 0.32 -12.21 -7.78
N LYS A 180 0.30 -13.14 -8.75
CA LYS A 180 -0.03 -14.56 -8.59
C LYS A 180 1.17 -15.43 -8.21
N GLY A 181 2.19 -14.83 -7.62
CA GLY A 181 3.38 -15.48 -7.08
C GLY A 181 4.05 -14.53 -6.11
N ASP A 182 5.22 -14.91 -5.60
CA ASP A 182 5.97 -14.05 -4.68
C ASP A 182 6.38 -12.74 -5.32
N SER A 183 5.78 -11.67 -4.82
CA SER A 183 5.91 -10.35 -5.39
C SER A 183 5.67 -9.28 -4.34
N ILE A 184 6.24 -8.11 -4.58
CA ILE A 184 6.04 -6.92 -3.76
C ILE A 184 5.08 -6.00 -4.52
N GLU A 185 4.14 -5.42 -3.82
CA GLU A 185 3.25 -4.38 -4.34
C GLU A 185 3.52 -3.05 -3.62
N LEU A 186 3.62 -1.98 -4.39
CA LEU A 186 3.67 -0.60 -3.91
C LEU A 186 2.40 0.15 -4.34
N LEU A 187 1.72 0.72 -3.36
CA LEU A 187 0.66 1.72 -3.53
C LEU A 187 1.26 3.10 -3.29
N PHE A 188 1.01 4.05 -4.18
CA PHE A 188 1.55 5.40 -4.09
C PHE A 188 0.55 6.43 -4.60
N ASP A 189 0.19 7.40 -3.77
CA ASP A 189 -0.64 8.55 -4.13
C ASP A 189 0.30 9.77 -4.26
N SER A 190 0.42 10.29 -5.48
CA SER A 190 1.38 11.34 -5.82
C SER A 190 0.89 12.76 -5.54
N ASP A 191 -0.40 12.97 -5.25
CA ASP A 191 -1.00 14.27 -4.93
C ASP A 191 -1.90 14.20 -3.69
N LEU A 192 -1.36 13.62 -2.62
CA LEU A 192 -2.05 13.37 -1.34
C LEU A 192 -2.86 14.57 -0.83
N TRP A 193 -2.36 15.80 -1.01
CA TRP A 193 -3.02 17.01 -0.53
C TRP A 193 -3.98 17.62 -1.55
N GLY A 194 -3.81 17.36 -2.85
CA GLY A 194 -4.72 17.79 -3.90
C GLY A 194 -6.08 17.12 -3.81
N ASP A 195 -6.13 15.86 -3.35
CA ASP A 195 -7.37 15.10 -3.24
C ASP A 195 -7.52 14.31 -1.92
N PHE A 196 -6.91 14.79 -0.83
CA PHE A 196 -6.90 14.14 0.49
C PHE A 196 -8.25 13.54 0.95
N ALA A 197 -9.38 14.16 0.65
CA ALA A 197 -10.69 13.66 1.08
C ALA A 197 -11.33 12.62 0.13
N VAL A 198 -10.75 12.40 -1.05
CA VAL A 198 -11.23 11.46 -2.06
C VAL A 198 -10.91 10.03 -1.61
N ARG A 199 -11.88 9.13 -1.80
CA ARG A 199 -11.86 7.73 -1.33
C ARG A 199 -11.95 6.72 -2.47
N SER A 200 -11.52 7.15 -3.65
CA SER A 200 -11.57 6.40 -4.90
C SER A 200 -10.34 6.73 -5.72
N LEU A 201 -9.84 5.75 -6.46
CA LEU A 201 -8.65 5.93 -7.27
C LEU A 201 -8.74 7.07 -8.31
N SER A 202 -7.65 7.83 -8.46
CA SER A 202 -7.44 8.95 -9.37
C SER A 202 -6.18 8.73 -10.24
N ASN A 203 -5.90 9.58 -11.24
CA ASN A 203 -4.79 9.33 -12.18
C ASN A 203 -3.39 9.53 -11.58
N ASP A 204 -3.32 10.07 -10.37
CA ASP A 204 -2.16 10.31 -9.54
C ASP A 204 -1.94 9.21 -8.48
N ASP A 205 -2.82 8.22 -8.43
CA ASP A 205 -2.62 6.97 -7.70
C ASP A 205 -1.90 5.93 -8.56
N TYR A 206 -1.01 5.17 -7.94
CA TYR A 206 -0.19 4.15 -8.58
C TYR A 206 -0.28 2.82 -7.83
N GLN A 207 -0.41 1.74 -8.60
CA GLN A 207 -0.25 0.37 -8.13
C GLN A 207 0.85 -0.29 -8.95
N ILE A 208 1.98 -0.58 -8.32
CA ILE A 208 3.17 -1.12 -8.97
C ILE A 208 3.52 -2.46 -8.34
N GLY A 209 3.75 -3.47 -9.16
CA GLY A 209 4.26 -4.76 -8.73
C GLY A 209 5.73 -4.93 -9.07
N ILE A 210 6.46 -5.57 -8.18
CA ILE A 210 7.88 -5.88 -8.29
C ILE A 210 8.06 -7.38 -8.09
N SER A 211 8.68 -8.04 -9.07
CA SER A 211 9.11 -9.43 -8.96
C SER A 211 10.59 -9.49 -8.58
N ALA A 212 10.90 -10.26 -7.53
CA ALA A 212 12.27 -10.54 -7.09
C ALA A 212 13.03 -11.48 -8.03
N GLY A 213 12.38 -12.02 -9.07
CA GLY A 213 13.00 -12.84 -10.10
C GLY A 213 12.12 -14.02 -10.49
N LYS A 214 11.90 -14.21 -11.80
CA LYS A 214 11.21 -15.40 -12.29
C LYS A 214 11.98 -16.68 -11.96
N ASP A 215 11.26 -17.72 -11.53
CA ASP A 215 11.71 -19.09 -11.17
C ASP A 215 12.65 -19.18 -9.97
N LYS A 216 13.37 -18.11 -9.65
CA LYS A 216 14.25 -18.00 -8.48
C LYS A 216 14.51 -16.53 -8.15
N ILE A 217 14.77 -16.27 -6.88
CA ILE A 217 15.26 -14.96 -6.41
C ILE A 217 16.54 -14.57 -7.17
N GLY A 218 16.58 -13.33 -7.67
CA GLY A 218 17.67 -12.82 -8.51
C GLY A 218 17.65 -13.36 -9.94
N GLY A 219 16.59 -14.07 -10.34
CA GLY A 219 16.31 -14.45 -11.72
C GLY A 219 15.94 -13.24 -12.59
N ALA A 220 15.09 -13.45 -13.60
CA ALA A 220 14.59 -12.33 -14.42
C ALA A 220 13.66 -11.46 -13.57
N THR A 221 14.18 -10.37 -13.00
CA THR A 221 13.42 -9.39 -12.23
C THR A 221 12.56 -8.53 -13.16
N SER A 222 11.43 -8.03 -12.65
CA SER A 222 10.54 -7.16 -13.44
C SER A 222 9.69 -6.26 -12.56
N ALA A 223 9.34 -5.08 -13.07
CA ALA A 223 8.32 -4.22 -12.50
C ALA A 223 7.15 -4.06 -13.49
N TYR A 224 5.93 -4.00 -12.97
CA TYR A 224 4.72 -3.80 -13.75
C TYR A 224 3.83 -2.74 -13.10
N LEU A 225 3.35 -1.79 -13.89
CA LEU A 225 2.35 -0.79 -13.48
C LEU A 225 0.95 -1.34 -13.77
N TRP A 226 0.12 -1.53 -12.75
CA TRP A 226 -1.28 -1.93 -12.89
C TRP A 226 -2.23 -0.73 -12.96
N TYR A 227 -1.96 0.27 -12.13
CA TYR A 227 -2.77 1.49 -12.04
C TYR A 227 -1.86 2.71 -12.06
N PRO A 228 -2.19 3.81 -12.77
CA PRO A 228 -3.44 4.05 -13.52
C PRO A 228 -3.56 3.16 -14.76
N SER A 229 -4.73 2.56 -14.97
CA SER A 229 -4.93 1.49 -15.96
C SER A 229 -4.65 1.92 -17.40
N GLY A 230 -4.85 3.21 -17.73
CA GLY A 230 -4.50 3.79 -19.03
C GLY A 230 -2.99 3.87 -19.31
N LYS A 231 -2.14 3.63 -18.31
CA LYS A 231 -0.68 3.58 -18.42
C LYS A 231 -0.12 2.18 -18.11
N ALA A 232 -0.97 1.17 -17.92
CA ALA A 232 -0.55 -0.14 -17.46
C ALA A 232 0.49 -0.78 -18.40
N GLY A 233 1.52 -1.39 -17.83
CA GLY A 233 2.61 -1.98 -18.60
C GLY A 233 3.89 -2.22 -17.80
N ASN A 234 4.89 -2.82 -18.46
CA ASN A 234 6.19 -3.07 -17.85
C ASN A 234 6.95 -1.75 -17.61
N LEU A 235 7.62 -1.65 -16.46
CA LEU A 235 8.45 -0.50 -16.09
C LEU A 235 9.94 -0.85 -16.22
N SER A 236 10.50 -0.72 -17.43
CA SER A 236 11.89 -1.09 -17.72
C SER A 236 12.94 -0.20 -17.02
N ASP A 237 12.56 1.02 -16.63
CA ASP A 237 13.46 1.99 -16.00
C ASP A 237 13.60 1.79 -14.48
N VAL A 238 12.80 0.89 -13.90
CA VAL A 238 12.92 0.51 -12.47
C VAL A 238 14.11 -0.43 -12.34
N LYS A 239 15.08 -0.04 -11.52
CA LYS A 239 16.22 -0.89 -11.19
C LYS A 239 15.79 -1.86 -10.10
N ILE A 240 16.12 -3.14 -10.23
CA ILE A 240 15.75 -4.17 -9.25
C ILE A 240 16.94 -5.12 -9.07
N ALA A 241 17.28 -5.42 -7.82
CA ALA A 241 18.16 -6.52 -7.46
C ALA A 241 17.54 -7.31 -6.32
N ALA A 242 17.80 -8.61 -6.31
CA ALA A 242 17.34 -9.47 -5.23
C ALA A 242 18.36 -10.56 -4.93
N VAL A 243 18.52 -10.86 -3.64
CA VAL A 243 19.42 -11.88 -3.13
C VAL A 243 18.73 -12.67 -2.03
N SER A 244 19.03 -13.96 -1.95
CA SER A 244 18.54 -14.83 -0.89
C SER A 244 19.67 -15.18 0.08
N SER A 245 19.32 -15.34 1.36
CA SER A 245 20.21 -15.85 2.40
C SER A 245 19.36 -16.47 3.50
N THR A 246 19.48 -17.79 3.69
CA THR A 246 18.93 -18.56 4.82
C THR A 246 17.50 -18.18 5.20
N GLY A 247 16.51 -18.66 4.44
CA GLY A 247 15.07 -18.44 4.73
C GLY A 247 14.58 -17.01 4.57
N VAL A 248 15.46 -16.09 4.16
CA VAL A 248 15.13 -14.68 3.93
C VAL A 248 15.58 -14.29 2.54
N TYR A 249 14.75 -13.55 1.83
CA TYR A 249 15.16 -12.85 0.63
C TYR A 249 15.07 -11.34 0.81
N ARG A 250 15.95 -10.64 0.10
CA ARG A 250 16.05 -9.19 0.09
C ARG A 250 15.86 -8.72 -1.34
N VAL A 251 15.09 -7.66 -1.49
CA VAL A 251 14.85 -7.00 -2.78
C VAL A 251 15.14 -5.52 -2.59
N GLU A 252 15.88 -4.94 -3.51
CA GLU A 252 16.05 -3.50 -3.60
C GLU A 252 15.54 -3.04 -4.94
N PHE A 253 14.81 -1.94 -4.94
CA PHE A 253 14.40 -1.31 -6.18
C PHE A 253 14.43 0.21 -6.11
N ALA A 254 14.72 0.81 -7.27
CA ALA A 254 14.77 2.25 -7.45
C ALA A 254 13.77 2.65 -8.54
N ILE A 255 12.74 3.38 -8.14
CA ILE A 255 11.69 3.89 -9.03
C ILE A 255 12.04 5.32 -9.42
N PRO A 256 12.27 5.63 -10.71
CA PRO A 256 12.49 6.99 -11.14
C PRO A 256 11.30 7.88 -10.76
N TRP A 257 11.52 9.06 -10.19
CA TRP A 257 10.42 9.97 -9.82
C TRP A 257 9.55 10.36 -11.02
N LYS A 258 10.13 10.40 -12.23
CA LYS A 258 9.38 10.59 -13.48
C LYS A 258 8.30 9.54 -13.73
N THR A 259 8.47 8.31 -13.23
CA THR A 259 7.47 7.24 -13.34
C THR A 259 6.22 7.56 -12.51
N LEU A 260 6.40 8.28 -11.40
CA LEU A 260 5.34 8.70 -10.48
C LEU A 260 4.81 10.12 -10.81
N GLY A 261 5.35 10.79 -11.83
CA GLY A 261 4.99 12.18 -12.16
C GLY A 261 5.40 13.21 -11.09
N VAL A 262 6.32 12.85 -10.19
CA VAL A 262 6.71 13.68 -9.04
C VAL A 262 8.02 14.41 -9.32
N THR A 263 8.10 15.67 -8.86
CA THR A 263 9.40 16.34 -8.62
C THR A 263 9.67 16.31 -7.12
N PRO A 264 10.66 15.54 -6.64
CA PRO A 264 10.85 15.34 -5.21
C PRO A 264 11.38 16.59 -4.52
N ALA A 265 10.88 16.86 -3.32
CA ALA A 265 11.37 17.92 -2.46
C ALA A 265 11.24 17.52 -0.99
N SER A 266 12.16 18.00 -0.15
CA SER A 266 12.07 17.81 1.30
C SER A 266 10.76 18.40 1.82
N GLY A 267 10.07 17.64 2.68
CA GLY A 267 8.73 17.96 3.17
C GLY A 267 7.59 17.50 2.26
N GLY A 268 7.87 16.99 1.05
CA GLY A 268 6.86 16.37 0.20
C GLY A 268 6.21 15.18 0.89
N GLN A 269 4.88 15.06 0.76
CA GLN A 269 4.07 14.02 1.38
C GLN A 269 3.21 13.32 0.33
N PHE A 270 3.16 12.00 0.43
CA PHE A 270 2.53 11.10 -0.53
C PHE A 270 1.75 10.02 0.20
N GLY A 271 0.67 9.49 -0.38
CA GLY A 271 0.08 8.27 0.16
C GLY A 271 0.99 7.07 -0.15
N PHE A 272 1.07 6.11 0.77
CA PHE A 272 1.99 4.98 0.64
C PHE A 272 1.46 3.70 1.27
N GLY A 273 1.60 2.59 0.55
CA GLY A 273 1.38 1.24 1.04
C GLY A 273 2.37 0.28 0.41
N LEU A 274 2.82 -0.72 1.18
CA LEU A 274 3.65 -1.81 0.72
C LEU A 274 3.03 -3.12 1.16
N SER A 275 2.92 -4.04 0.21
CA SER A 275 2.40 -5.38 0.45
C SER A 275 3.32 -6.42 -0.17
N ILE A 276 3.29 -7.63 0.36
CA ILE A 276 4.05 -8.78 -0.15
C ILE A 276 3.04 -9.90 -0.35
N SER A 277 2.92 -10.34 -1.60
CA SER A 277 2.14 -11.51 -2.00
C SER A 277 2.99 -12.76 -1.87
N ASP A 278 2.31 -13.88 -1.62
CA ASP A 278 2.90 -15.17 -1.31
C ASP A 278 2.27 -16.30 -2.15
N ASP A 279 3.12 -17.26 -2.56
CA ASP A 279 2.74 -18.50 -3.24
C ASP A 279 3.77 -19.60 -2.90
N ASP A 280 3.35 -20.65 -2.20
CA ASP A 280 4.16 -21.84 -1.91
C ASP A 280 4.06 -22.90 -3.01
N LYS A 281 3.15 -22.74 -3.97
CA LYS A 281 2.69 -23.82 -4.84
C LYS A 281 3.39 -23.80 -6.19
N ALA A 282 4.54 -24.47 -6.23
CA ALA A 282 5.31 -24.67 -7.45
C ALA A 282 4.43 -25.20 -8.61
N GLY A 283 4.56 -24.58 -9.77
CA GLY A 283 3.83 -24.97 -10.99
C GLY A 283 2.41 -24.39 -11.11
N SER A 284 1.91 -23.66 -10.11
CA SER A 284 0.74 -22.79 -10.27
C SER A 284 1.12 -21.31 -10.33
N LYS A 285 0.11 -20.49 -10.60
CA LYS A 285 0.13 -19.03 -10.48
C LYS A 285 -1.06 -18.69 -9.61
N GLU A 286 -0.86 -18.71 -8.30
CA GLU A 286 -1.92 -18.56 -7.31
C GLU A 286 -1.40 -17.67 -6.19
N GLN A 287 -2.04 -16.52 -5.96
CA GLN A 287 -1.76 -15.75 -4.75
C GLN A 287 -2.41 -16.50 -3.58
N GLN A 288 -1.62 -17.00 -2.64
CA GLN A 288 -2.12 -17.74 -1.49
C GLN A 288 -2.39 -16.84 -0.30
N SER A 289 -1.45 -15.94 0.01
CA SER A 289 -1.59 -14.97 1.09
C SER A 289 -0.96 -13.62 0.73
N MET A 290 -1.19 -12.61 1.58
CA MET A 290 -0.54 -11.31 1.44
C MET A 290 -0.38 -10.65 2.82
N VAL A 291 0.81 -10.13 3.11
CA VAL A 291 1.05 -9.22 4.24
C VAL A 291 1.23 -7.79 3.78
N SER A 292 0.87 -6.82 4.62
CA SER A 292 1.02 -5.38 4.34
C SER A 292 1.45 -4.59 5.57
N ASN A 293 1.99 -3.39 5.32
CA ASN A 293 2.15 -2.38 6.37
C ASN A 293 0.83 -1.67 6.73
N LEU A 294 -0.21 -1.84 5.91
CA LEU A 294 -1.54 -1.29 6.13
C LEU A 294 -2.45 -2.38 6.72
N GLU A 295 -2.95 -2.19 7.94
CA GLU A 295 -3.87 -3.13 8.59
C GLU A 295 -5.22 -3.21 7.84
N ASP A 296 -5.79 -2.05 7.53
CA ASP A 296 -7.04 -1.92 6.78
C ASP A 296 -6.79 -1.73 5.26
N ARG A 297 -5.80 -2.42 4.69
CA ARG A 297 -5.41 -2.25 3.28
C ARG A 297 -6.62 -2.31 2.35
N ASN A 298 -6.89 -1.20 1.67
CA ASN A 298 -7.83 -1.17 0.55
C ASN A 298 -7.20 -0.43 -0.64
N PHE A 299 -6.85 -1.18 -1.69
CA PHE A 299 -6.34 -0.60 -2.93
C PHE A 299 -7.32 0.38 -3.57
N LEU A 300 -8.63 0.13 -3.54
CA LEU A 300 -9.61 0.98 -4.20
C LEU A 300 -9.88 2.31 -3.46
N ASP A 301 -9.32 2.46 -2.27
CA ASP A 301 -9.52 3.62 -1.40
C ASP A 301 -8.17 4.13 -0.85
N PRO A 302 -7.55 5.09 -1.55
CA PRO A 302 -6.30 5.74 -1.13
C PRO A 302 -6.33 6.34 0.27
N GLY A 303 -7.52 6.66 0.79
CA GLY A 303 -7.64 7.19 2.14
C GLY A 303 -7.41 6.19 3.26
N THR A 304 -7.23 4.91 2.94
CA THR A 304 -6.76 3.89 3.89
C THR A 304 -5.24 3.76 3.92
N TRP A 305 -4.52 4.40 2.99
CA TRP A 305 -3.06 4.25 2.88
C TRP A 305 -2.33 5.06 3.94
N GLY A 306 -1.04 4.78 4.12
CA GLY A 306 -0.16 5.55 5.00
C GLY A 306 0.28 6.86 4.37
N THR A 307 1.13 7.59 5.08
CA THR A 307 1.76 8.81 4.56
C THR A 307 3.27 8.63 4.52
N LEU A 308 3.87 8.76 3.34
CA LEU A 308 5.31 8.87 3.15
C LEU A 308 5.73 10.34 3.15
N THR A 309 6.64 10.74 4.03
CA THR A 309 7.22 12.10 4.05
C THR A 309 8.69 12.04 3.65
N LEU A 310 9.07 12.88 2.68
CA LEU A 310 10.48 13.06 2.30
C LEU A 310 11.19 13.95 3.33
N THR A 311 12.22 13.42 3.98
CA THR A 311 13.01 14.15 4.98
C THR A 311 14.44 14.34 4.50
N LYS A 312 15.08 15.44 4.90
CA LYS A 312 16.49 15.74 4.63
C LYS A 312 17.22 16.04 5.94
#